data_AF-A0A9E2PW27-F1
#
_entry.id   AF-A0A9E2PW27-F1
#
_cell.length_a   1.000
_cell.length_b   1.000
_cell.length_c   1.000
_cell.angle_alpha   90.00
_cell.angle_beta   90.00
_cell.angle_gamma   90.00
#
_symmetry.space_group_name_H-M   'P 1'
#
loop_
_entity.id
_entity.type
_entity.pdbx_description
1 polymer ?
#
loop_
_entity_poly.entity_id
_entity_poly.type
_entity_poly.pdbx_seq_one_letter_code
_entity_poly.pdbx_strand_id
1 'polypeptide(L)'
;MLSKTLSHWILEVSNPALRSDFSGFNGIQVPYVGQYVPALWETGSSNLGMPTNIYGIKFSSDTDFVKAGTQIYTFSFDTLRMPIWGDFYAKDGNNDGGNYAFNKGFGTDPGSDTEDFNPWIVVPDSKTAVIPIPGTVLLLGSGLVGLGLLRFRRRRNKS
;
A
#
# COMPACT_ATOMS: atom_id res chain seq x y z
N MET A 1 26.48 -16.56 16.72
CA MET A 1 26.23 -15.66 15.57
C MET A 1 25.04 -14.79 15.93
N LEU A 2 25.19 -13.46 15.93
CA LEU A 2 24.08 -12.55 16.19
C LEU A 2 23.17 -12.53 14.95
N SER A 3 22.06 -13.26 15.01
CA SER A 3 21.01 -13.19 13.98
C SER A 3 20.32 -11.83 14.13
N LYS A 4 20.70 -10.86 13.31
CA LYS A 4 20.00 -9.58 13.22
C LYS A 4 18.80 -9.77 12.30
N THR A 5 17.65 -9.30 12.76
CA THR A 5 16.37 -9.48 12.08
C THR A 5 15.63 -8.16 11.96
N LEU A 6 14.67 -8.09 11.03
CA LEU A 6 13.94 -6.86 10.76
C LEU A 6 12.90 -6.64 11.87
N SER A 7 12.97 -5.54 12.61
CA SER A 7 11.89 -5.18 13.54
C SER A 7 10.66 -4.77 12.75
N HIS A 8 10.85 -3.84 11.82
CA HIS A 8 9.77 -3.35 11.00
C HIS A 8 10.28 -2.60 9.78
N TRP A 9 9.39 -2.52 8.79
CA TRP A 9 9.46 -1.60 7.66
C TRP A 9 8.18 -0.76 7.66
N ILE A 10 8.30 0.54 7.41
CA ILE A 10 7.22 1.49 7.21
C ILE A 10 7.29 1.97 5.76
N LEU A 11 6.19 1.81 5.03
CA LEU A 11 5.99 2.38 3.70
C LEU A 11 5.06 3.58 3.82
N GLU A 12 5.48 4.73 3.31
CA GLU A 12 4.63 5.91 3.27
C GLU A 12 3.35 5.65 2.44
N VAL A 13 2.25 6.27 2.86
CA VAL A 13 1.01 6.40 2.06
C VAL A 13 0.43 7.77 2.34
N SER A 14 -0.22 8.43 1.38
CA SER A 14 -0.78 9.76 1.67
C SER A 14 -1.99 9.71 2.60
N ASN A 15 -2.01 10.60 3.59
CA ASN A 15 -3.17 10.82 4.46
C ASN A 15 -4.34 11.48 3.68
N PRO A 16 -5.60 11.02 3.81
CA PRO A 16 -6.10 9.92 4.65
C PRO A 16 -6.21 8.61 3.88
N ALA A 17 -5.21 7.74 4.02
CA ALA A 17 -5.33 6.34 3.61
C ALA A 17 -5.98 5.53 4.73
N LEU A 18 -6.88 4.63 4.37
CA LEU A 18 -7.57 3.74 5.31
C LEU A 18 -7.17 2.29 5.06
N ARG A 19 -7.35 1.43 6.07
CA ARG A 19 -7.09 -0.01 5.92
C ARG A 19 -7.88 -0.64 4.76
N SER A 20 -9.07 -0.12 4.46
CA SER A 20 -9.92 -0.59 3.36
C SER A 20 -9.36 -0.30 1.96
N ASP A 21 -8.38 0.59 1.83
CA ASP A 21 -7.82 0.97 0.54
C ASP A 21 -6.77 -0.04 0.03
N PHE A 22 -6.48 -1.04 0.85
CA PHE A 22 -5.43 -2.02 0.62
C PHE A 22 -5.96 -3.44 0.81
N SER A 23 -5.58 -4.33 -0.10
CA SER A 23 -5.96 -5.75 -0.09
C SER A 23 -4.78 -6.62 -0.50
N GLY A 24 -4.96 -7.95 -0.60
CA GLY A 24 -3.90 -8.83 -1.12
C GLY A 24 -2.59 -8.86 -0.34
N PHE A 25 -2.61 -8.52 0.97
CA PHE A 25 -1.39 -8.44 1.77
C PHE A 25 -0.65 -9.79 1.82
N ASN A 26 0.66 -9.75 1.52
CA ASN A 26 1.59 -10.87 1.65
C ASN A 26 2.89 -10.35 2.30
N GLY A 27 3.49 -11.14 3.21
CA GLY A 27 4.68 -10.75 3.95
C GLY A 27 4.90 -11.55 5.24
N ILE A 28 5.77 -11.05 6.13
CA ILE A 28 6.43 -11.81 7.20
C ILE A 28 5.50 -12.30 8.34
N GLN A 29 4.31 -11.73 8.58
CA GLN A 29 3.57 -12.07 9.80
C GLN A 29 2.40 -13.05 9.60
N VAL A 30 2.21 -13.87 10.64
CA VAL A 30 0.89 -14.37 11.02
C VAL A 30 0.02 -13.14 11.34
N PRO A 31 -1.15 -12.97 10.71
CA PRO A 31 -1.97 -11.78 10.90
C PRO A 31 -2.42 -11.63 12.36
N TYR A 32 -2.20 -10.45 12.95
CA TYR A 32 -2.81 -10.05 14.22
C TYR A 32 -3.58 -8.73 14.08
N VAL A 33 -4.44 -8.45 15.06
CA VAL A 33 -5.37 -7.31 15.04
C VAL A 33 -4.60 -5.98 15.06
N GLY A 34 -4.88 -5.09 14.09
CA GLY A 34 -4.23 -3.77 13.97
C GLY A 34 -3.07 -3.71 12.97
N GLN A 35 -2.70 -4.84 12.35
CA GLN A 35 -1.66 -4.89 11.34
C GLN A 35 -2.08 -4.22 10.02
N TYR A 36 -1.11 -3.58 9.35
CA TYR A 36 -1.27 -2.89 8.07
C TYR A 36 -2.27 -1.72 8.07
N VAL A 37 -2.58 -1.16 9.23
CA VAL A 37 -3.41 0.04 9.33
C VAL A 37 -2.53 1.26 9.14
N PRO A 38 -2.82 2.14 8.15
CA PRO A 38 -2.11 3.40 8.01
C PRO A 38 -2.21 4.24 9.28
N ALA A 39 -1.08 4.77 9.75
CA ALA A 39 -0.99 5.61 10.93
C ALA A 39 0.16 6.62 10.79
N LEU A 40 0.14 7.66 11.63
CA LEU A 40 1.29 8.55 11.78
C LEU A 40 2.36 7.83 12.61
N TRP A 41 3.55 7.70 12.03
CA TRP A 41 4.73 7.15 12.69
C TRP A 41 5.69 8.28 13.00
N GLU A 42 5.91 8.52 14.28
CA GLU A 42 6.73 9.62 14.76
C GLU A 42 8.20 9.22 14.90
N THR A 43 9.09 10.18 14.71
CA THR A 43 10.50 10.03 15.11
C THR A 43 10.59 9.78 16.62
N GLY A 44 11.48 8.89 17.05
CA GLY A 44 11.61 8.57 18.47
C GLY A 44 12.24 7.21 18.74
N SER A 45 12.10 6.72 19.97
CA SER A 45 12.75 5.48 20.43
C SER A 45 12.38 4.25 19.62
N SER A 46 11.14 4.17 19.11
CA SER A 46 10.69 3.07 18.25
C SER A 46 11.17 3.20 16.80
N ASN A 47 11.45 4.42 16.33
CA ASN A 47 11.86 4.75 14.95
C ASN A 47 13.16 5.57 14.98
N LEU A 48 14.18 5.02 15.65
CA LEU A 48 15.45 5.72 15.87
C LEU A 48 16.13 6.03 14.53
N GLY A 49 16.61 7.27 14.37
CA GLY A 49 17.29 7.70 13.15
C GLY A 49 16.36 7.97 11.95
N MET A 50 15.05 7.84 12.11
CA MET A 50 14.09 8.29 11.10
C MET A 50 14.17 9.83 10.97
N PRO A 51 14.38 10.40 9.76
CA PRO A 51 14.61 11.84 9.62
C PRO A 51 13.42 12.73 9.98
N THR A 52 12.20 12.30 9.64
CA THR A 52 10.94 13.02 9.93
C THR A 52 9.79 12.03 10.12
N ASN A 53 8.65 12.53 10.61
CA ASN A 53 7.44 11.72 10.78
C ASN A 53 6.86 11.35 9.41
N ILE A 54 6.32 10.14 9.27
CA ILE A 54 5.65 9.69 8.04
C ILE A 54 4.29 9.08 8.36
N TYR A 55 3.31 9.35 7.51
CA TYR A 55 2.04 8.62 7.55
C TYR A 55 2.17 7.38 6.67
N GLY A 56 1.98 6.18 7.23
CA GLY A 56 2.42 4.97 6.55
C GLY A 56 1.84 3.68 7.07
N ILE A 57 2.03 2.62 6.30
CA ILE A 57 1.74 1.24 6.67
C ILE A 57 2.99 0.64 7.29
N LYS A 58 2.88 0.16 8.53
CA LYS A 58 3.96 -0.55 9.22
C LYS A 58 3.80 -2.05 9.07
N PHE A 59 4.86 -2.69 8.60
CA PHE A 59 5.06 -4.13 8.50
C PHE A 59 6.04 -4.55 9.59
N SER A 60 5.53 -5.03 10.72
CA SER A 60 6.36 -5.51 11.82
C SER A 60 6.81 -6.95 11.60
N SER A 61 7.82 -7.40 12.34
CA SER A 61 8.09 -8.81 12.56
C SER A 61 8.35 -9.02 14.06
N ASP A 62 7.31 -9.45 14.77
CA ASP A 62 7.39 -9.72 16.22
C ASP A 62 7.80 -11.18 16.51
N THR A 63 7.68 -12.04 15.49
CA THR A 63 8.12 -13.43 15.52
C THR A 63 8.93 -13.70 14.26
N ASP A 64 10.25 -13.61 14.38
CA ASP A 64 11.10 -14.13 13.34
C ASP A 64 10.94 -15.65 13.26
N PHE A 65 10.48 -16.14 12.11
CA PHE A 65 10.83 -17.48 11.70
C PHE A 65 12.30 -17.47 11.27
N VAL A 66 13.21 -17.27 12.23
CA VAL A 66 14.65 -17.19 11.99
C VAL A 66 15.08 -18.43 11.21
N LYS A 67 15.41 -18.25 9.94
CA LYS A 67 16.39 -19.11 9.26
C LYS A 67 17.72 -18.39 9.40
N ALA A 68 18.72 -19.08 9.95
CA ALA A 68 20.07 -18.52 10.04
C ALA A 68 20.57 -18.08 8.64
N GLY A 69 21.16 -16.89 8.54
CA GLY A 69 21.76 -16.37 7.29
C GLY A 69 21.14 -15.05 6.81
N THR A 70 21.52 -14.65 5.59
CA THR A 70 20.94 -13.48 4.90
C THR A 70 19.46 -13.73 4.61
N GLN A 71 18.60 -12.83 5.07
CA GLN A 71 17.16 -12.89 4.81
C GLN A 71 16.76 -11.86 3.76
N ILE A 72 15.96 -12.29 2.78
CA ILE A 72 15.27 -11.40 1.85
C ILE A 72 13.83 -11.29 2.33
N TYR A 73 13.40 -10.07 2.62
CA TYR A 73 12.03 -9.79 2.98
C TYR A 73 11.28 -9.24 1.77
N THR A 74 10.10 -9.79 1.51
CA THR A 74 9.21 -9.34 0.44
C THR A 74 7.86 -9.04 1.05
N PHE A 75 7.30 -7.91 0.67
CA PHE A 75 6.01 -7.43 1.13
C PHE A 75 5.24 -6.96 -0.08
N SER A 76 3.96 -7.32 -0.16
CA SER A 76 3.10 -6.90 -1.24
C SER A 76 1.69 -6.63 -0.72
N PHE A 77 0.99 -5.78 -1.45
CA PHE A 77 -0.41 -5.47 -1.28
C PHE A 77 -0.94 -4.92 -2.60
N ASP A 78 -2.25 -4.94 -2.75
CA ASP A 78 -2.97 -4.34 -3.86
C ASP A 78 -3.66 -3.07 -3.40
N THR A 79 -3.61 -2.02 -4.21
CA THR A 79 -4.35 -0.77 -3.97
C THR A 79 -4.83 -0.16 -5.28
N LEU A 80 -5.96 0.56 -5.21
CA LEU A 80 -6.46 1.40 -6.31
C LEU A 80 -5.96 2.84 -6.21
N ARG A 81 -5.15 3.17 -5.20
CA ARG A 81 -4.57 4.50 -5.02
C ARG A 81 -3.51 4.76 -6.10
N MET A 82 -3.47 5.99 -6.59
CA MET A 82 -2.52 6.39 -7.63
C MET A 82 -1.08 6.32 -7.11
N PRO A 83 -0.09 5.95 -7.94
CA PRO A 83 1.31 5.97 -7.52
C PRO A 83 1.84 7.41 -7.48
N ILE A 84 2.57 7.76 -6.42
CA ILE A 84 3.40 8.96 -6.29
C ILE A 84 4.80 8.55 -5.78
N TRP A 85 5.75 9.47 -5.82
CA TRP A 85 7.05 9.27 -5.16
C TRP A 85 6.92 9.60 -3.68
N GLY A 86 7.56 8.79 -2.84
CA GLY A 86 7.61 9.01 -1.40
C GLY A 86 8.64 8.10 -0.74
N ASP A 87 8.41 7.85 0.54
CA ASP A 87 9.44 7.42 1.46
C ASP A 87 9.24 6.02 2.04
N PHE A 88 10.36 5.45 2.50
CA PHE A 88 10.35 4.30 3.37
C PHE A 88 11.34 4.40 4.52
N TYR A 89 11.03 3.71 5.61
CA TYR A 89 11.93 3.54 6.74
C TYR A 89 11.92 2.09 7.23
N ALA A 90 13.10 1.51 7.45
CA ALA A 90 13.25 0.17 7.99
C ALA A 90 14.21 0.17 9.18
N LYS A 91 13.94 -0.67 10.18
CA LYS A 91 14.77 -0.80 11.40
C LYS A 91 14.96 -2.26 11.78
N ASP A 92 16.14 -2.60 12.27
CA ASP A 92 16.43 -3.89 12.88
C ASP A 92 15.81 -4.07 14.28
N GLY A 93 15.76 -5.33 14.73
CA GLY A 93 15.23 -5.79 16.01
C GLY A 93 16.00 -5.36 17.27
N ASN A 94 17.06 -4.56 17.18
CA ASN A 94 17.89 -4.29 18.36
C ASN A 94 17.34 -3.14 19.22
N ASN A 95 17.49 -3.28 20.54
CA ASN A 95 17.11 -2.29 21.55
C ASN A 95 18.20 -1.23 21.78
N ASP A 96 19.46 -1.51 21.41
CA ASP A 96 20.61 -0.61 21.62
C ASP A 96 21.04 0.06 20.31
N GLY A 97 20.31 1.10 19.88
CA GLY A 97 20.76 1.94 18.76
C GLY A 97 20.69 1.28 17.37
N GLY A 98 19.73 0.36 17.17
CA GLY A 98 19.63 -0.55 16.01
C GLY A 98 19.88 0.05 14.63
N ASN A 99 20.30 -0.78 13.68
CA ASN A 99 20.53 -0.36 12.30
C ASN A 99 19.19 0.06 11.65
N TYR A 100 19.24 1.12 10.87
CA TYR A 100 18.11 1.62 10.10
C TYR A 100 18.51 1.92 8.66
N ALA A 101 17.51 1.93 7.78
CA ALA A 101 17.65 2.27 6.37
C ALA A 101 16.44 3.10 5.92
N PHE A 102 16.69 4.09 5.08
CA PHE A 102 15.68 4.93 4.44
C PHE A 102 16.20 5.42 3.09
N ASN A 103 15.31 5.86 2.22
CA ASN A 103 15.67 6.43 0.91
C ASN A 103 16.35 7.80 1.06
N LYS A 104 17.21 8.18 0.11
CA LYS A 104 18.02 9.41 0.21
C LYS A 104 17.17 10.69 0.26
N GLY A 105 16.01 10.70 -0.39
CA GLY A 105 15.08 11.83 -0.48
C GLY A 105 14.13 11.96 0.70
N PHE A 106 14.31 11.18 1.78
CA PHE A 106 13.37 11.10 2.89
C PHE A 106 13.00 12.48 3.48
N GLY A 107 11.70 12.75 3.57
CA GLY A 107 11.15 14.01 4.08
C GLY A 107 11.16 15.16 3.08
N THR A 108 11.44 14.88 1.80
CA THR A 108 11.33 15.85 0.71
C THR A 108 10.50 15.27 -0.40
N ASP A 109 9.65 16.06 -1.05
CA ASP A 109 8.89 15.62 -2.21
C ASP A 109 9.56 16.11 -3.50
N PRO A 110 9.54 15.31 -4.59
CA PRO A 110 10.01 15.79 -5.88
C PRO A 110 9.10 16.91 -6.41
N GLY A 111 9.69 18.07 -6.69
CA GLY A 111 9.05 19.21 -7.35
C GLY A 111 8.94 19.05 -8.87
N SER A 112 8.31 20.04 -9.52
CA SER A 112 8.14 20.09 -10.98
C SER A 112 9.45 20.17 -11.77
N ASP A 113 10.53 20.59 -11.12
CA ASP A 113 11.88 20.72 -11.63
C ASP A 113 12.78 19.51 -11.29
N THR A 114 12.22 18.45 -10.71
CA THR A 114 12.97 17.23 -10.38
C THR A 114 13.38 16.50 -11.66
N GLU A 115 14.69 16.37 -11.86
CA GLU A 115 15.26 15.61 -12.98
C GLU A 115 15.71 14.19 -12.57
N ASP A 116 16.04 13.96 -11.30
CA ASP A 116 16.46 12.66 -10.76
C ASP A 116 15.47 12.17 -9.68
N PHE A 117 14.80 11.06 -9.95
CA PHE A 117 13.82 10.45 -9.05
C PHE A 117 14.38 9.24 -8.27
N ASN A 118 15.65 8.87 -8.45
CA ASN A 118 16.28 7.78 -7.70
C ASN A 118 16.29 7.94 -6.16
N PRO A 119 16.22 9.16 -5.59
CA PRO A 119 16.16 9.31 -4.13
C PRO A 119 14.86 8.82 -3.47
N TRP A 120 13.84 8.42 -4.22
CA TRP A 120 12.51 8.03 -3.71
C TRP A 120 12.07 6.66 -4.21
N ILE A 121 10.97 6.15 -3.64
CA ILE A 121 10.28 4.96 -4.10
C ILE A 121 8.83 5.28 -4.45
N VAL A 122 8.17 4.41 -5.21
CA VAL A 122 6.75 4.58 -5.53
C VAL A 122 5.90 4.18 -4.33
N VAL A 123 4.98 5.07 -3.94
CA VAL A 123 4.05 4.90 -2.82
C VAL A 123 2.60 5.27 -3.21
N PRO A 124 1.59 4.75 -2.50
CA PRO A 124 0.17 5.10 -2.70
C PRO A 124 -0.22 6.55 -2.33
N ASP A 125 -0.80 7.30 -3.27
CA ASP A 125 -1.32 8.67 -3.13
C ASP A 125 -2.71 8.74 -2.47
N SER A 126 -3.14 9.94 -2.10
CA SER A 126 -4.47 10.37 -1.67
C SER A 126 -5.59 10.07 -2.66
N LYS A 127 -5.28 10.02 -3.96
CA LYS A 127 -6.25 9.86 -5.04
C LYS A 127 -6.42 8.40 -5.43
N THR A 128 -7.65 7.99 -5.72
CA THR A 128 -7.94 6.68 -6.31
C THR A 128 -7.98 6.77 -7.82
N ALA A 129 -7.43 5.76 -8.49
CA ALA A 129 -7.53 5.61 -9.93
C ALA A 129 -9.00 5.49 -10.32
N VAL A 130 -9.45 6.37 -11.22
CA VAL A 130 -10.78 6.28 -11.81
C VAL A 130 -10.75 5.19 -12.87
N ILE A 131 -11.26 4.00 -12.54
CA ILE A 131 -11.42 2.91 -13.51
C ILE A 131 -12.73 3.15 -14.26
N PRO A 132 -12.71 3.42 -15.58
CA PRO A 132 -13.94 3.57 -16.34
C PRO A 132 -14.77 2.29 -16.29
N ILE A 133 -16.09 2.42 -16.11
CA ILE A 133 -16.99 1.27 -16.21
C ILE A 133 -16.81 0.67 -17.62
N PRO A 134 -16.54 -0.64 -17.74
CA PRO A 134 -16.43 -1.27 -19.04
C PRO A 134 -17.68 -1.03 -19.88
N GLY A 135 -17.53 -0.71 -21.16
CA GLY A 135 -18.66 -0.54 -22.08
C GLY A 135 -19.57 -1.77 -22.17
N THR A 136 -19.10 -2.94 -21.71
CA THR A 136 -19.88 -4.17 -21.57
C THR A 136 -21.03 -4.04 -20.57
N VAL A 137 -20.92 -3.21 -19.53
CA VAL A 137 -22.03 -2.96 -18.59
C VAL A 137 -23.14 -2.17 -19.27
N LEU A 138 -22.77 -1.18 -20.08
CA LEU A 138 -23.73 -0.43 -20.89
C LEU A 138 -24.36 -1.32 -21.97
N LEU A 139 -23.58 -2.17 -22.62
CA LEU A 139 -24.07 -3.14 -23.61
C LEU A 139 -25.02 -4.17 -22.97
N LEU A 140 -24.68 -4.69 -21.80
CA LEU A 140 -25.54 -5.61 -21.04
C LEU A 140 -26.84 -4.91 -20.64
N GLY A 141 -26.76 -3.70 -20.08
CA GLY A 141 -27.92 -2.91 -19.69
C GLY A 141 -28.83 -2.60 -20.87
N SER A 142 -28.28 -2.10 -21.97
CA SER A 142 -29.04 -1.77 -23.18
C SER A 142 -29.61 -3.03 -23.86
N GLY A 143 -28.86 -4.14 -23.89
CA GLY A 143 -29.32 -5.43 -24.41
C GLY A 143 -30.50 -5.98 -23.63
N LEU A 144 -30.45 -5.96 -22.29
CA LEU A 144 -31.55 -6.40 -21.43
C LEU A 144 -32.80 -5.54 -21.59
N VAL A 145 -32.65 -4.21 -21.68
CA VAL A 145 -33.76 -3.29 -21.97
C VAL A 145 -34.38 -3.59 -23.33
N GLY A 146 -33.56 -3.78 -24.37
CA GLY A 146 -34.02 -4.12 -25.71
C GLY A 146 -34.82 -5.43 -25.75
N LEU A 147 -34.31 -6.49 -25.11
CA LEU A 147 -35.00 -7.78 -25.00
C LEU A 147 -36.33 -7.67 -24.22
N GLY A 148 -36.36 -6.88 -23.14
CA GLY A 148 -37.57 -6.61 -22.37
C GLY A 148 -38.66 -5.93 -23.20
N LEU A 149 -38.28 -4.89 -23.96
CA LEU A 149 -39.19 -4.16 -24.84
C LEU A 149 -39.74 -5.05 -25.96
N LEU A 150 -38.89 -5.88 -26.58
CA LEU A 150 -39.32 -6.84 -27.61
C LEU A 150 -40.34 -7.85 -27.05
N ARG A 151 -40.12 -8.36 -25.84
CA ARG A 151 -41.04 -9.28 -25.16
C ARG A 151 -42.39 -8.62 -24.85
N PHE A 152 -42.38 -7.36 -24.42
CA PHE A 152 -43.60 -6.62 -24.09
C PHE A 152 -44.46 -6.36 -25.34
N ARG A 153 -43.82 -5.98 -26.46
CA ARG A 153 -44.50 -5.79 -27.76
C ARG A 153 -45.15 -7.07 -28.29
N ARG A 154 -44.44 -8.21 -28.19
CA ARG A 154 -44.98 -9.51 -28.62
C ARG A 154 -46.17 -9.98 -27.80
N ARG A 155 -46.25 -9.62 -26.52
CA ARG A 155 -47.41 -9.94 -25.66
C ARG A 155 -48.63 -9.09 -25.99
N ARG A 156 -48.44 -7.81 -26.35
CA ARG A 156 -49.54 -6.92 -26.76
C ARG A 156 -50.19 -7.32 -28.08
N ASN A 157 -49.43 -7.84 -29.04
CA ASN A 157 -49.96 -8.24 -30.35
C ASN A 157 -50.67 -9.61 -30.37
N LYS A 158 -50.74 -10.31 -29.23
CA LYS A 158 -51.41 -11.62 -29.09
C LYS A 158 -52.73 -11.54 -28.30
N SER A 159 -53.18 -10.34 -27.93
CA SER A 159 -54.48 -10.06 -27.32
C SER A 159 -55.32 -9.22 -28.28
#